data_AF-A0A9W5P1W2-F1
#
_entry.id   AF-A0A9W5P1W2-F1
#
_cell.length_a   1.000
_cell.length_b   1.000
_cell.length_c   1.000
_cell.angle_alpha   90.00
_cell.angle_beta   90.00
_cell.angle_gamma   90.00
#
_symmetry.space_group_name_H-M   'P 1'
#
loop_
_entity.id
_entity.type
_entity.pdbx_description
1 polymer ?
#
loop_
_entity_poly.entity_id
_entity_poly.type
_entity_poly.pdbx_seq_one_letter_code
_entity_poly.pdbx_strand_id
1 'polypeptide(L)' 'MAIVKNEKVVSVCCSARSTPVAAEASVETLAEFQGNGYGTDVVTAWAISIQEKRRIPLYSTAWDNFSL' A
#
# COMPACT_ATOMS: atom_id res chain seq x y z
N MET A 1 -0.39 -6.87 0.02
CA MET A 1 -1.81 -6.79 -0.36
C MET A 1 -1.90 -6.35 -1.80
N ALA A 2 -2.91 -6.80 -2.53
CA ALA A 2 -3.08 -6.47 -3.94
C ALA A 2 -4.57 -6.36 -4.29
N ILE A 3 -4.89 -5.49 -5.24
CA ILE A 3 -6.21 -5.37 -5.86
C ILE A 3 -6.11 -5.90 -7.28
N VAL A 4 -7.03 -6.80 -7.63
CA VAL A 4 -7.10 -7.43 -8.95
C VAL A 4 -8.38 -7.00 -9.65
N LYS A 5 -8.27 -6.53 -10.90
CA LYS A 5 -9.40 -6.20 -11.79
C LYS A 5 -9.12 -6.80 -13.16
N ASN A 6 -10.11 -7.46 -13.75
CA ASN A 6 -10.00 -8.08 -15.07
C ASN A 6 -8.72 -8.93 -15.21
N GLU A 7 -8.46 -9.78 -14.21
CA GLU A 7 -7.28 -10.65 -14.15
C GLU A 7 -5.91 -9.91 -14.11
N LYS A 8 -5.92 -8.59 -13.91
CA LYS A 8 -4.72 -7.74 -13.79
C LYS A 8 -4.57 -7.22 -12.37
N VAL A 9 -3.35 -7.25 -11.83
CA VAL A 9 -3.01 -6.56 -10.58
C VAL A 9 -2.95 -5.07 -10.88
N VAL A 10 -3.89 -4.30 -10.35
CA VAL A 10 -4.02 -2.86 -10.65
C VAL A 10 -3.40 -1.97 -9.57
N SER A 11 -3.30 -2.50 -8.35
CA SER A 11 -2.65 -1.83 -7.23
C SER A 11 -2.05 -2.86 -6.27
N VAL A 12 -0.85 -2.58 -5.76
CA VAL A 12 -0.14 -3.45 -4.83
C VAL A 12 0.44 -2.61 -3.70
N CYS A 13 0.34 -3.11 -2.47
CA CYS A 13 1.06 -2.58 -1.32
C CYS A 13 1.86 -3.69 -0.64
N CYS A 14 3.14 -3.45 -0.44
CA CYS A 14 4.07 -4.31 0.27
C CYS A 14 4.86 -3.52 1.31
N SER A 15 5.72 -4.21 2.06
CA SER A 15 6.63 -3.55 2.99
C SER A 15 7.97 -3.29 2.31
N ALA A 16 8.27 -2.03 1.97
CA ALA A 16 9.60 -1.64 1.45
C ALA A 16 10.69 -1.90 2.49
N ARG A 17 10.36 -1.65 3.77
CA ARG A 17 11.20 -2.00 4.91
C ARG A 17 10.35 -2.71 5.94
N SER A 18 10.94 -3.69 6.63
CA SER A 18 10.24 -4.47 7.64
C SER A 18 11.19 -4.85 8.75
N THR A 19 10.86 -4.44 9.96
CA THR A 19 11.53 -4.84 11.20
C THR A 19 10.55 -5.64 12.07
N PRO A 20 11.03 -6.21 13.20
CA PRO A 20 10.14 -6.80 14.19
C PRO A 20 9.17 -5.81 14.84
N VAL A 21 9.45 -4.50 14.77
CA VAL A 21 8.66 -3.44 15.44
C VAL A 21 7.77 -2.68 14.46
N ALA A 22 8.25 -2.41 13.25
CA ALA A 22 7.57 -1.55 12.28
C ALA A 22 7.74 -2.07 10.85
N ALA A 23 6.83 -1.65 9.97
CA ALA A 23 6.95 -1.89 8.54
C ALA A 23 6.60 -0.63 7.77
N GLU A 24 7.38 -0.30 6.75
CA GLU A 24 7.17 0.85 5.87
C GLU A 24 6.44 0.41 4.61
N ALA A 25 5.36 1.09 4.27
CA ALA A 25 4.56 0.82 3.08
C ALA A 25 5.32 1.21 1.81
N SER A 26 5.16 0.39 0.78
CA SER A 26 5.43 0.73 -0.61
C SER A 26 4.18 0.38 -1.41
N VAL A 27 3.57 1.40 -2.01
CA VAL A 27 2.35 1.25 -2.82
C VAL A 27 2.61 1.69 -4.24
N GLU A 28 2.12 0.89 -5.18
CA GLU A 28 2.12 1.23 -6.60
C GLU A 28 0.74 0.93 -7.18
N THR A 29 0.22 1.87 -7.95
CA THR A 29 -1.03 1.74 -8.70
C THR A 29 -0.76 2.07 -10.15
N LEU A 30 -1.18 1.19 -11.06
CA LEU A 30 -1.03 1.40 -12.49
C LEU A 30 -1.67 2.73 -12.90
N ALA A 31 -0.98 3.51 -13.75
CA ALA A 31 -1.39 4.86 -14.13
C ALA A 31 -2.85 4.94 -14.62
N GLU A 32 -3.29 3.97 -15.42
CA GLU A 32 -4.66 3.90 -15.96
C GLU A 32 -5.75 3.68 -14.89
N PHE A 33 -5.38 3.27 -13.68
CA PHE A 33 -6.26 3.01 -12.54
C PHE A 33 -6.06 3.98 -11.38
N GLN A 34 -5.18 4.98 -11.50
CA GLN A 34 -5.02 6.04 -10.50
C GLN A 34 -6.29 6.91 -10.41
N GLY A 35 -6.46 7.64 -9.29
CA GLY A 35 -7.66 8.45 -9.04
C GLY A 35 -8.92 7.66 -8.64
N ASN A 36 -8.86 6.33 -8.60
CA ASN A 36 -9.99 5.45 -8.23
C ASN A 36 -9.97 4.98 -6.77
N GLY A 37 -9.06 5.49 -5.94
CA GLY A 37 -8.94 5.11 -4.51
C GLY A 37 -8.19 3.79 -4.23
N TYR A 38 -7.80 3.03 -5.27
CA TYR A 38 -7.17 1.71 -5.08
C TYR A 38 -5.88 1.72 -4.27
N GLY A 39 -5.08 2.78 -4.37
CA GLY A 39 -3.88 2.96 -3.55
C GLY A 39 -4.22 2.97 -2.05
N THR A 40 -5.25 3.74 -1.66
CA THR A 40 -5.73 3.82 -0.28
C THR A 40 -6.28 2.48 0.21
N ASP A 41 -7.08 1.80 -0.61
CA ASP A 41 -7.67 0.51 -0.26
C ASP A 41 -6.58 -0.55 0.02
N VAL A 42 -5.58 -0.65 -0.85
CA VAL A 42 -4.53 -1.65 -0.72
C VAL A 42 -3.57 -1.33 0.44
N VAL A 43 -3.31 -0.04 0.72
CA VAL A 43 -2.52 0.41 1.88
C VAL A 43 -3.27 0.15 3.18
N THR A 44 -4.58 0.36 3.21
CA THR A 44 -5.42 0.09 4.39
C THR A 44 -5.41 -1.40 4.72
N ALA A 45 -5.63 -2.27 3.72
CA ALA A 45 -5.55 -3.71 3.91
C ALA A 45 -4.16 -4.16 4.39
N TRP A 46 -3.10 -3.54 3.87
CA TRP A 46 -1.73 -3.80 4.34
C TRP A 46 -1.54 -3.37 5.79
N ALA A 47 -1.99 -2.16 6.16
CA ALA A 47 -1.82 -1.61 7.50
C ALA A 47 -2.52 -2.47 8.56
N ILE A 48 -3.73 -2.96 8.26
CA ILE A 48 -4.46 -3.91 9.11
C ILE A 48 -3.60 -5.17 9.33
N SER A 49 -3.03 -5.75 8.28
CA SER A 49 -2.18 -6.94 8.41
C SER A 49 -0.89 -6.70 9.21
N ILE A 50 -0.34 -5.49 9.19
CA ILE A 50 0.81 -5.12 10.03
C ILE A 50 0.39 -4.97 11.49
N GLN A 51 -0.78 -4.36 11.75
CA GLN A 51 -1.33 -4.20 13.10
C GLN A 51 -1.74 -5.53 13.74
N GLU A 52 -2.29 -6.48 12.98
CA GLU A 52 -2.56 -7.86 13.42
C GLU A 52 -1.28 -8.56 13.91
N LYS A 53 -0.14 -8.21 13.31
CA LYS A 53 1.19 -8.69 13.72
C LYS A 53 1.79 -7.88 14.87
N ARG A 54 1.02 -6.97 15.48
CA ARG A 54 1.43 -6.05 16.57
C ARG A 54 2.64 -5.18 16.20
N ARG A 55 2.76 -4.82 14.92
CA ARG A 55 3.79 -3.92 14.41
C ARG A 55 3.20 -2.57 14.03
N ILE A 56 4.05 -1.57 13.95
CA ILE A 56 3.69 -0.19 13.58
C ILE A 56 3.71 -0.08 12.04
N PRO A 57 2.56 0.16 11.38
CA PRO A 57 2.56 0.51 9.97
C PRO A 57 3.02 1.96 9.79
N LEU A 58 4.01 2.17 8.95
CA LEU A 58 4.51 3.48 8.55
C LEU A 58 4.18 3.71 7.09
N TYR A 59 3.50 4.80 6.78
CA TYR A 59 3.28 5.22 5.40
C TYR A 59 4.21 6.39 5.11
N SER A 60 5.17 6.17 4.22
CA SER A 60 6.13 7.18 3.77
C SER A 60 5.75 7.59 2.35
N THR A 61 5.42 8.85 2.15
CA THR A 61 5.17 9.38 0.80
C THR A 61 6.51 9.76 0.17
N ALA A 62 6.89 9.09 -0.93
CA ALA A 62 7.90 9.63 -1.82
C ALA A 62 7.41 10.98 -2.36
N TRP A 63 8.32 11.95 -2.56
CA TRP A 63 8.00 13.34 -2.90
C TRP A 63 7.16 13.50 -4.17
N ASP A 64 7.20 12.53 -5.09
CA ASP A 64 6.42 12.54 -6.33
C ASP A 64 4.99 12.00 -6.18
N ASN A 65 4.62 11.51 -5.00
CA ASN A 65 3.31 10.92 -4.72
C ASN A 65 2.38 12.02 -4.17
N PHE A 66 1.94 12.92 -5.05
CA PHE A 66 0.93 13.92 -4.72
C PHE A 66 -0.36 13.22 -4.30
N SER A 67 -0.52 13.08 -2.98
CA SER A 67 -1.76 12.69 -2.36
C SER A 67 -2.65 13.94 -2.35
N LEU A 68 -3.55 14.06 -3.33
CA LEU A 68 -4.68 14.98 -3.31
C LEU A 68 -5.95 14.19 -3.00
#